data_AF-A0A445AFS4-F1
#
_entry.id   AF-A0A445AFS4-F1
#
_cell.length_a   1.000
_cell.length_b   1.000
_cell.length_c   1.000
_cell.angle_alpha   90.00
_cell.angle_beta   90.00
_cell.angle_gamma   90.00
#
_symmetry.space_group_name_H-M   'P 1'
#
loop_
_entity.id
_entity.type
_entity.pdbx_description
1 polymer ?
#
loop_
_entity_poly.entity_id
_entity_poly.type
_entity_poly.pdbx_seq_one_letter_code
_entity_poly.pdbx_strand_id
1 'polypeptide(L)'
;MDPRPITRCGCGAQIKVHVDQSTSRWFVEKFCDEHNHKILDARFWGLLRFHRVINEGDMHQINSMRKTRMRVRTIFRAFATQLMRGI
;
A
#
# COMPACT_ATOMS: atom_id res chain seq x y z
N MET A 1 -4.08 -25.47 -12.23
CA MET A 1 -4.85 -24.35 -11.65
C MET A 1 -4.23 -24.06 -10.31
N ASP A 2 -3.57 -22.93 -10.13
CA ASP A 2 -3.02 -22.58 -8.81
C ASP A 2 -4.18 -22.24 -7.85
N PRO A 3 -4.11 -22.68 -6.59
CA PRO A 3 -5.14 -22.37 -5.61
C PRO A 3 -5.22 -20.84 -5.40
N ARG A 4 -6.45 -20.33 -5.25
CA ARG A 4 -6.67 -18.92 -4.94
C ARG A 4 -5.93 -18.55 -3.64
N PRO A 5 -5.13 -17.47 -3.64
CA PRO A 5 -4.41 -17.06 -2.44
C PRO A 5 -5.38 -16.77 -1.30
N ILE A 6 -5.09 -17.29 -0.11
CA ILE A 6 -5.84 -16.96 1.10
C ILE A 6 -5.54 -15.49 1.45
N THR A 7 -6.54 -14.62 1.32
CA THR A 7 -6.40 -13.19 1.62
C THR A 7 -6.70 -12.84 3.07
N ARG A 8 -7.22 -13.79 3.86
CA ARG A 8 -7.52 -13.63 5.29
C ARG A 8 -6.88 -14.76 6.09
N CYS A 9 -5.96 -14.43 6.99
CA CYS A 9 -5.28 -15.37 7.89
C CYS A 9 -5.94 -15.50 9.28
N GLY A 10 -7.14 -14.94 9.47
CA GLY A 10 -7.81 -14.92 10.78
C GLY A 10 -7.09 -14.06 11.83
N CYS A 11 -6.30 -13.06 11.39
CA CYS A 11 -5.64 -12.12 12.30
C CYS A 11 -6.66 -11.35 13.14
N GLY A 12 -6.43 -11.30 14.46
CA GLY A 12 -7.28 -10.57 15.42
C GLY A 12 -7.02 -9.07 15.47
N ALA A 13 -6.01 -8.56 14.75
CA ALA A 13 -5.72 -7.14 14.67
C ALA A 13 -6.92 -6.36 14.10
N GLN A 14 -7.35 -5.34 14.83
CA GLN A 14 -8.52 -4.55 14.48
C GLN A 14 -8.49 -3.15 15.10
N ILE A 15 -9.12 -2.20 14.41
CA ILE A 15 -9.46 -0.90 14.95
C ILE A 15 -10.97 -0.68 14.81
N LYS A 16 -11.64 -0.32 15.90
CA LYS A 16 -13.03 0.09 15.91
C LYS A 16 -13.06 1.57 16.25
N VAL A 17 -13.58 2.37 15.32
CA VAL A 17 -13.76 3.81 15.48
C VAL A 17 -15.23 4.16 15.47
N HIS A 18 -15.63 5.16 16.25
CA HIS A 18 -16.95 5.77 16.14
C HIS A 18 -16.80 7.29 16.06
N VAL A 19 -17.81 7.93 15.46
CA VAL A 19 -17.91 9.39 15.40
C VAL A 19 -18.96 9.84 16.41
N ASP A 20 -18.57 10.76 17.28
CA ASP A 20 -19.52 11.50 18.10
C ASP A 20 -20.11 12.61 17.23
N GLN A 21 -21.40 12.47 16.90
CA GLN A 21 -22.10 13.42 16.05
C GLN A 21 -22.27 14.79 16.70
N SER A 22 -22.28 14.87 18.04
CA SER A 22 -22.48 16.12 18.76
C SER A 22 -21.24 17.02 18.72
N THR A 23 -20.05 16.42 18.79
CA THR A 23 -18.77 17.13 18.75
C THR A 23 -18.08 17.03 17.40
N SER A 24 -18.61 16.22 16.46
CA SER A 24 -17.95 15.85 15.20
C SER A 24 -16.54 15.26 15.38
N ARG A 25 -16.28 14.64 16.53
CA ARG A 25 -14.98 14.03 16.86
C ARG A 25 -14.99 12.54 16.62
N TRP A 26 -13.83 12.00 16.22
CA TRP A 26 -13.61 10.57 16.07
C TRP A 26 -12.95 10.00 17.31
N PHE A 27 -13.46 8.86 17.78
CA PHE A 27 -12.94 8.15 18.94
C PHE A 27 -12.60 6.72 18.57
N VAL A 28 -11.48 6.22 19.12
CA VAL A 28 -11.09 4.82 19.02
C VAL A 28 -11.76 4.05 20.16
N GLU A 29 -12.73 3.20 19.83
CA GLU A 29 -13.44 2.37 20.80
C GLU A 29 -12.65 1.11 21.17
N LYS A 30 -11.98 0.52 20.18
CA LYS A 30 -11.15 -0.67 20.39
C LYS A 30 -9.97 -0.64 19.43
N PHE A 31 -8.79 -0.95 19.95
CA PHE A 31 -7.58 -1.13 19.17
C PHE A 31 -6.92 -2.45 19.61
N CYS A 32 -6.64 -3.33 18.66
CA CYS A 32 -5.93 -4.59 18.86
C CYS A 32 -4.81 -4.66 17.83
N ASP A 33 -3.57 -4.64 18.29
CA ASP A 33 -2.36 -4.69 17.45
C ASP A 33 -1.71 -6.09 17.47
N GLU A 34 -2.38 -7.08 18.07
CA GLU A 34 -1.86 -8.44 18.10
C GLU A 34 -2.02 -9.09 16.72
N HIS A 35 -0.87 -9.32 16.08
CA HIS A 35 -0.80 -9.96 14.79
C HIS A 35 -0.40 -11.43 14.92
N ASN A 36 -1.13 -12.31 14.25
CA ASN A 36 -0.79 -13.73 14.13
C ASN A 36 0.12 -14.05 12.92
N HIS A 37 0.60 -13.02 12.24
CA HIS A 37 1.46 -13.12 11.07
C HIS A 37 2.54 -12.04 11.11
N LYS A 38 3.62 -12.24 10.35
CA LYS A 38 4.65 -11.20 10.20
C LYS A 38 4.06 -9.99 9.48
N ILE A 39 4.33 -8.80 10.01
CA ILE A 39 4.05 -7.53 9.33
C ILE A 39 5.11 -7.36 8.23
N LEU A 40 4.71 -6.73 7.13
CA LEU A 40 5.64 -6.42 6.04
C LEU A 40 6.75 -5.49 6.54
N ASP A 41 8.00 -5.84 6.26
CA ASP A 41 9.17 -5.02 6.58
C ASP A 41 9.03 -3.62 5.95
N ALA A 42 9.43 -2.59 6.70
CA ALA A 42 9.37 -1.19 6.29
C ALA A 42 10.01 -0.93 4.93
N ARG A 43 11.07 -1.69 4.59
CA ARG A 43 11.75 -1.60 3.30
C ARG A 43 10.83 -1.91 2.12
N PHE A 44 9.80 -2.73 2.33
CA PHE A 44 8.82 -3.08 1.29
C PHE A 44 7.54 -2.26 1.35
N TRP A 45 7.39 -1.31 2.29
CA TRP A 45 6.17 -0.50 2.39
C TRP A 45 5.87 0.26 1.10
N GLY A 46 6.89 0.78 0.39
CA GLY A 46 6.72 1.45 -0.91
C GLY A 46 6.09 0.57 -2.01
N LEU A 47 6.08 -0.75 -1.85
CA LEU A 47 5.41 -1.67 -2.77
C LEU A 47 3.91 -1.83 -2.47
N LEU A 48 3.48 -1.54 -1.23
CA LEU A 48 2.08 -1.58 -0.83
C LEU A 48 1.29 -0.54 -1.63
N ARG A 49 0.12 -0.94 -2.14
CA ARG A 49 -0.75 -0.06 -2.93
C ARG A 49 -1.09 1.25 -2.20
N PHE A 50 -1.28 1.19 -0.89
CA PHE A 50 -1.63 2.34 -0.05
C PHE A 50 -0.46 3.32 0.18
N HIS A 51 0.77 2.89 -0.05
CA HIS A 51 1.99 3.71 0.07
C HIS A 51 2.58 4.10 -1.29
N ARG A 52 1.88 3.84 -2.39
CA ARG A 52 2.26 4.33 -3.73
C ARG A 52 1.98 5.82 -3.83
N VAL A 53 2.85 6.63 -3.23
CA VAL A 53 2.89 8.07 -3.45
C VAL A 53 3.60 8.30 -4.78
N ILE A 54 2.93 8.99 -5.71
CA ILE A 54 3.54 9.43 -6.96
C ILE A 54 3.93 10.89 -6.72
N ASN A 55 5.22 11.16 -6.57
CA ASN A 55 5.70 12.54 -6.47
C ASN A 55 5.73 13.20 -7.86
N GLU A 56 5.99 14.50 -7.92
CA GLU A 56 6.01 15.26 -9.18
C GLU A 56 7.08 14.75 -10.15
N GLY A 57 8.26 14.39 -9.65
CA GLY A 57 9.32 13.76 -10.45
C GLY A 57 8.89 12.41 -11.04
N ASP A 58 8.25 11.56 -10.23
CA ASP A 58 7.69 10.29 -10.69
C ASP A 58 6.64 10.53 -11.78
N MET A 59 5.77 11.53 -11.60
CA MET A 59 4.75 11.90 -12.57
C MET A 59 5.37 12.31 -13.90
N HIS A 60 6.42 13.16 -13.88
CA HIS A 60 7.15 13.55 -15.08
C HIS A 60 7.77 12.34 -15.78
N GLN A 61 8.38 11.42 -15.03
CA GLN A 61 8.99 10.23 -15.60
C GLN A 61 7.93 9.25 -16.16
N ILE A 62 6.80 9.06 -15.49
CA ILE A 62 5.65 8.29 -16.00
C ILE A 62 5.16 8.89 -17.31
N ASN A 63 4.98 10.20 -17.37
CA ASN A 63 4.49 10.90 -18.56
C ASN A 63 5.48 10.80 -19.73
N SER A 64 6.78 10.88 -19.47
CA SER A 64 7.83 10.65 -20.47
C SER A 64 7.76 9.22 -21.03
N MET A 65 7.64 8.21 -20.17
CA MET A 65 7.51 6.81 -20.61
C MET A 65 6.18 6.53 -21.34
N ARG A 66 5.10 7.24 -20.99
CA ARG A 66 3.83 7.18 -21.74
C ARG A 66 3.97 7.76 -23.15
N LYS A 67 4.71 8.86 -23.31
CA LYS A 67 5.00 9.45 -24.64
C LYS A 67 5.78 8.48 -25.52
N THR A 68 6.67 7.67 -24.97
CA THR A 68 7.39 6.62 -25.69
C THR A 68 6.55 5.34 -25.90
N ARG A 69 5.24 5.40 -25.63
CA ARG A 69 4.27 4.30 -25.80
C ARG A 69 4.62 3.04 -25.02
N MET A 70 5.35 3.18 -23.91
CA MET A 70 5.61 2.07 -23.02
C MET A 70 4.30 1.58 -22.41
N ARG A 71 4.12 0.26 -22.38
CA ARG A 71 2.94 -0.34 -21.75
C ARG A 71 2.96 -0.03 -20.25
N VAL A 72 1.80 0.22 -19.67
CA VAL A 72 1.65 0.54 -18.23
C VAL A 72 2.35 -0.48 -17.33
N ARG A 73 2.27 -1.77 -17.67
CA ARG A 73 2.99 -2.85 -16.94
C ARG A 73 4.51 -2.66 -16.94
N THR A 74 5.08 -2.15 -18.02
CA THR A 74 6.52 -1.92 -18.18
C THR A 74 6.96 -0.70 -17.39
N ILE A 75 6.15 0.37 -17.44
CA ILE A 75 6.33 1.57 -16.60
C ILE A 75 6.30 1.19 -15.12
N PHE A 76 5.28 0.45 -14.69
CA PHE A 76 5.14 -0.02 -13.31
C PHE A 76 6.34 -0.87 -12.87
N ARG A 77 6.82 -1.77 -13.72
CA ARG A 77 8.01 -2.59 -13.43
C ARG A 77 9.25 -1.71 -13.21
N ALA A 78 9.46 -0.67 -14.02
CA ALA A 78 10.61 0.22 -13.87
C ALA A 78 10.63 0.92 -12.50
N PHE A 79 9.48 1.44 -12.05
CA PHE A 79 9.34 2.07 -10.73
C PHE A 79 9.49 1.08 -9.58
N ALA A 80 8.93 -0.11 -9.70
CA ALA A 80 9.10 -1.15 -8.67
C ALA A 80 10.59 -1.52 -8.51
N THR A 81 11.36 -1.59 -9.60
CA THR A 81 12.80 -1.85 -9.54
C THR A 81 13.59 -0.68 -8.93
N GLN A 82 13.20 0.58 -9.17
CA GLN A 82 13.85 1.74 -8.55
C GLN A 82 13.69 1.72 -7.02
N LEU A 83 12.49 1.41 -6.52
CA LEU A 83 12.22 1.29 -5.07
C LEU A 83 13.01 0.15 -4.42
N MET A 84 13.27 -0.94 -5.14
CA MET A 84 14.08 -2.07 -4.65
C MET A 84 15.59 -1.82 -4.71
N ARG A 85 16.05 -0.83 -5.49
CA ARG A 85 17.48 -0.50 -5.63
C ARG A 85 18.03 0.42 -4.53
N GLY A 86 17.15 1.00 -3.72
CA GLY A 86 17.50 1.80 -2.54
C GLY A 86 17.40 1.03 -1.21
N ILE A 87 17.31 -0.32 -1.27
CA ILE A 87 17.24 -1.24 -0.12
C ILE A 87 18.56 -1.98 0.03
#